data_AF-A0A7X4KFB9-F1
#
_entry.id   AF-A0A7X4KFB9-F1
#
_cell.length_a   1.000
_cell.length_b   1.000
_cell.length_c   1.000
_cell.angle_alpha   90.00
_cell.angle_beta   90.00
_cell.angle_gamma   90.00
#
_symmetry.space_group_name_H-M   'P 1'
#
loop_
_entity.id
_entity.type
_entity.pdbx_description
1 polymer ?
#
loop_
_entity_poly.entity_id
_entity_poly.type
_entity_poly.pdbx_seq_one_letter_code
_entity_poly.pdbx_strand_id
1 'polypeptide(L)'
;MSALIVSEHLPEPAGASPQGAAWQQLLHWQDRSQQLAFVYSRSQGGLIHTGQGKLDQLSLDATTIEAGASKLYIVLAGASYEAGPQLFFTPNLLSRFHVSGVAVRLANRDWLFLSDESLPPLGMETLIRRLES
;
A
#
# COMPACT_ATOMS: atom_id res chain seq x y z
N MET A 1 32.38 -16.05 -1.29
CA MET A 1 31.56 -15.41 -2.32
C MET A 1 30.12 -15.76 -2.02
N SER A 2 29.38 -14.84 -1.39
CA SER A 2 27.99 -15.09 -0.99
C SER A 2 27.09 -14.97 -2.22
N ALA A 3 26.50 -16.07 -2.64
CA ALA A 3 25.50 -16.06 -3.70
C ALA A 3 24.28 -15.27 -3.20
N LEU A 4 24.10 -14.07 -3.74
CA LEU A 4 22.84 -13.35 -3.63
C LEU A 4 21.76 -14.25 -4.23
N ILE A 5 20.83 -14.71 -3.40
CA ILE A 5 19.62 -15.38 -3.88
C ILE A 5 18.78 -14.29 -4.56
N VAL A 6 19.04 -14.08 -5.85
CA VAL A 6 18.13 -13.35 -6.72
C VAL A 6 17.05 -14.35 -7.11
N SER A 7 15.99 -14.42 -6.31
CA SER A 7 14.76 -15.10 -6.72
C SER A 7 14.13 -14.27 -7.84
N GLU A 8 14.34 -14.66 -9.10
CA GLU A 8 13.70 -14.06 -10.28
C GLU A 8 12.16 -14.19 -10.27
N HIS A 9 11.65 -15.08 -9.42
CA HIS A 9 10.25 -15.17 -9.06
C HIS A 9 10.18 -15.33 -7.54
N LEU A 10 9.82 -14.25 -6.85
CA LEU A 10 9.11 -14.42 -5.59
C LEU A 10 7.84 -15.21 -5.91
N PRO A 11 7.51 -16.31 -5.20
CA PRO A 11 6.23 -16.97 -5.39
C PRO A 11 5.13 -15.91 -5.30
N GLU A 12 4.12 -16.00 -6.17
CA GLU A 12 2.95 -15.14 -6.03
C GLU A 12 2.48 -15.23 -4.57
N PRO A 13 2.38 -14.10 -3.84
CA PRO A 13 1.92 -14.14 -2.47
C PRO A 13 0.57 -14.85 -2.46
N ALA A 14 0.43 -15.84 -1.57
CA ALA A 14 -0.74 -16.69 -1.50
C ALA A 14 -2.01 -15.81 -1.42
N GLY A 15 -2.84 -15.85 -2.45
CA GLY A 15 -4.05 -15.02 -2.54
C GLY A 15 -4.02 -13.88 -3.57
N ALA A 16 -2.95 -13.75 -4.36
CA ALA A 16 -2.83 -12.84 -5.50
C ALA A 16 -3.75 -13.20 -6.68
N SER A 17 -5.06 -13.33 -6.44
CA SER A 17 -6.06 -13.37 -7.49
C SER A 17 -6.64 -11.96 -7.69
N PRO A 18 -6.88 -11.50 -8.93
CA PRO A 18 -7.61 -10.27 -9.22
C PRO A 18 -9.01 -10.20 -8.59
N GLN A 19 -9.53 -11.31 -8.04
CA GLN A 19 -10.83 -11.42 -7.39
C GLN A 19 -10.76 -12.05 -5.99
N GLY A 20 -9.54 -12.15 -5.41
CA GLY A 20 -9.32 -12.71 -4.08
C GLY A 20 -9.82 -11.81 -2.93
N ALA A 21 -9.58 -12.23 -1.69
CA ALA A 21 -10.04 -11.50 -0.49
C ALA A 21 -9.60 -10.02 -0.47
N ALA A 22 -8.42 -9.71 -1.01
CA ALA A 22 -7.92 -8.35 -1.15
C ALA A 22 -8.79 -7.50 -2.07
N TRP A 23 -9.18 -8.04 -3.22
CA TRP A 23 -10.05 -7.34 -4.16
C TRP A 23 -11.44 -7.11 -3.59
N GLN A 24 -12.00 -8.12 -2.89
CA GLN A 24 -13.29 -7.98 -2.20
C GLN A 24 -13.24 -6.89 -1.12
N GLN A 25 -12.14 -6.77 -0.38
CA GLN A 25 -11.95 -5.72 0.60
C GLN A 25 -11.87 -4.33 -0.05
N LEU A 26 -11.17 -4.20 -1.18
CA LEU A 26 -11.12 -2.93 -1.92
C LEU A 26 -12.50 -2.51 -2.44
N LEU A 27 -13.27 -3.43 -3.02
CA LEU A 27 -14.65 -3.19 -3.44
C LEU A 27 -15.52 -2.77 -2.27
N HIS A 28 -15.37 -3.45 -1.13
CA HIS A 28 -16.11 -3.14 0.08
C HIS A 28 -15.83 -1.73 0.61
N TRP A 29 -14.56 -1.33 0.64
CA TRP A 29 -14.17 0.02 1.06
C TRP A 29 -14.64 1.10 0.09
N GLN A 30 -14.62 0.82 -1.22
CA GLN A 30 -15.14 1.72 -2.24
C GLN A 30 -16.66 1.92 -2.09
N ASP A 31 -17.43 0.83 -1.99
CA ASP A 31 -18.89 0.86 -1.82
C ASP A 31 -19.32 1.68 -0.61
N ARG A 32 -18.55 1.57 0.49
CA ARG A 32 -18.78 2.34 1.73
C ARG A 32 -18.24 3.76 1.69
N SER A 33 -17.57 4.19 0.63
CA SER A 33 -16.85 5.47 0.57
C SER A 33 -15.96 5.69 1.81
N GLN A 34 -15.30 4.62 2.25
CA GLN A 34 -14.57 4.60 3.52
C GLN A 34 -13.31 5.46 3.43
N GLN A 35 -13.06 6.24 4.49
CA GLN A 35 -11.80 6.96 4.64
C GLN A 35 -10.70 5.96 4.99
N LEU A 36 -9.66 5.89 4.15
CA LEU A 36 -8.54 4.97 4.27
C LEU A 36 -7.22 5.73 4.42
N ALA A 37 -6.32 5.19 5.23
CA ALA A 37 -4.91 5.54 5.16
C ALA A 37 -4.31 4.89 3.90
N PHE A 38 -3.48 5.63 3.18
CA PHE A 38 -2.74 5.07 2.05
C PHE A 38 -1.26 5.43 2.08
N VAL A 39 -0.45 4.52 1.54
CA VAL A 39 0.98 4.72 1.27
C VAL A 39 1.26 4.26 -0.16
N TYR A 40 1.81 5.15 -0.96
CA TYR A 40 2.33 4.85 -2.29
C TYR A 40 3.86 5.04 -2.32
N SER A 41 4.57 3.97 -2.66
CA SER A 41 6.03 3.89 -2.63
C SER A 41 6.56 3.43 -3.99
N ARG A 42 7.59 4.10 -4.52
CA ARG A 42 8.28 3.64 -5.74
C ARG A 42 9.37 2.64 -5.40
N SER A 43 9.52 1.67 -6.29
CA SER A 43 10.55 0.63 -6.24
C SER A 43 12.00 1.13 -6.10
N GLN A 44 12.28 2.39 -6.44
CA GLN A 44 13.64 2.98 -6.42
C GLN A 44 13.96 3.80 -5.16
N GLY A 45 13.20 3.61 -4.08
CA GLY A 45 13.57 4.15 -2.76
C GLY A 45 13.00 5.53 -2.42
N GLY A 46 11.89 5.91 -3.05
CA GLY A 46 11.13 7.10 -2.68
C GLY A 46 9.76 6.74 -2.12
N LEU A 47 9.44 7.23 -0.91
CA LEU A 47 8.05 7.36 -0.47
C LEU A 47 7.45 8.49 -1.29
N ILE A 48 6.42 8.20 -2.10
CA ILE A 48 5.96 9.20 -3.06
C ILE A 48 4.70 9.89 -2.63
N HIS A 49 3.76 9.21 -1.99
CA HIS A 49 2.66 9.90 -1.32
C HIS A 49 2.12 9.05 -0.17
N THR A 50 1.82 9.70 0.94
CA THR A 50 1.04 9.10 2.03
C THR A 50 -0.07 10.06 2.40
N GLY A 51 -1.19 9.53 2.84
CA GLY A 51 -2.27 10.38 3.28
C GLY A 51 -3.50 9.61 3.67
N GLN A 52 -4.61 10.33 3.67
CA GLN A 52 -5.93 9.78 3.89
C GLN A 52 -6.74 10.05 2.62
N GLY A 53 -7.44 9.05 2.11
CA GLY A 53 -8.30 9.21 0.94
C GLY A 53 -9.41 8.17 0.87
N LYS A 54 -10.29 8.32 -0.11
CA LYS A 54 -11.37 7.39 -0.41
C LYS A 54 -11.18 6.78 -1.79
N LEU A 55 -11.54 5.52 -1.96
CA LEU A 55 -11.60 4.90 -3.28
C LEU A 55 -12.84 5.44 -4.00
N ASP A 56 -12.62 6.20 -5.08
CA ASP A 56 -13.68 6.79 -5.91
C ASP A 56 -14.03 5.83 -7.06
N GLN A 57 -13.03 5.46 -7.85
CA GLN A 57 -13.15 4.47 -8.92
C GLN A 57 -12.22 3.29 -8.67
N LEU A 58 -12.69 2.08 -8.95
CA LEU A 58 -11.93 0.85 -8.82
C LEU A 58 -12.33 -0.12 -9.94
N SER A 59 -11.35 -0.50 -10.75
CA SER A 59 -11.47 -1.54 -11.78
C SER A 59 -10.17 -2.34 -11.84
N LEU A 60 -10.16 -3.45 -12.56
CA LEU A 60 -8.94 -4.26 -12.73
C LEU A 60 -7.81 -3.50 -13.45
N ASP A 61 -8.14 -2.41 -14.16
CA ASP A 61 -7.18 -1.63 -14.93
C ASP A 61 -6.65 -0.42 -14.16
N ALA A 62 -7.47 0.18 -13.30
CA ALA A 62 -7.09 1.38 -12.56
C ALA A 62 -7.92 1.61 -11.29
N THR A 63 -7.38 2.43 -10.39
CA THR A 63 -8.12 3.00 -9.27
C THR A 63 -7.83 4.49 -9.12
N THR A 64 -8.80 5.21 -8.54
CA THR A 64 -8.65 6.61 -8.15
C THR A 64 -8.85 6.76 -6.65
N ILE A 65 -7.89 7.40 -5.98
CA ILE A 65 -7.99 7.78 -4.57
C ILE A 65 -8.26 9.28 -4.49
N GLU A 66 -9.39 9.66 -3.93
CA GLU A 66 -9.73 11.05 -3.63
C GLU A 66 -9.16 11.42 -2.26
N ALA A 67 -8.19 12.34 -2.24
CA ALA A 67 -7.46 12.78 -1.06
C ALA A 67 -7.59 14.31 -0.91
N GLY A 68 -8.68 14.74 -0.27
CA GLY A 68 -9.00 16.16 -0.13
C GLY A 68 -9.31 16.81 -1.48
N ALA A 69 -8.54 17.83 -1.87
CA ALA A 69 -8.69 18.50 -3.17
C ALA A 69 -7.95 17.79 -4.33
N SER A 70 -7.21 16.72 -4.03
CA SER A 70 -6.39 16.00 -5.01
C SER A 70 -7.00 14.64 -5.33
N LYS A 71 -6.85 14.19 -6.59
CA LYS A 71 -7.15 12.81 -6.99
C LYS A 71 -5.88 12.13 -7.48
N LEU A 72 -5.59 10.96 -6.93
CA LEU A 72 -4.48 10.11 -7.34
C LEU A 72 -5.04 9.03 -8.26
N TYR A 73 -4.58 9.01 -9.51
CA TYR A 73 -4.91 7.96 -10.47
C TYR A 73 -3.79 6.93 -10.52
N ILE A 74 -4.12 5.65 -10.31
CA ILE A 74 -3.16 4.55 -10.19
C ILE A 74 -3.55 3.45 -11.18
N VAL A 75 -2.62 3.07 -12.05
CA VAL A 75 -2.80 1.96 -13.00
C VAL A 75 -2.61 0.63 -12.27
N LEU A 76 -3.60 -0.24 -12.36
CA LEU A 76 -3.66 -1.56 -11.74
C LEU A 76 -3.46 -2.72 -12.72
N ALA A 77 -3.38 -2.45 -14.02
CA ALA A 77 -3.11 -3.47 -15.02
C ALA A 77 -1.81 -4.25 -14.69
N GLY A 78 -1.94 -5.56 -14.51
CA GLY A 78 -0.83 -6.44 -14.09
C GLY A 78 -0.44 -6.34 -12.61
N ALA A 79 -1.26 -5.70 -11.77
CA ALA A 79 -1.03 -5.66 -10.34
C ALA A 79 -1.39 -6.99 -9.65
N SER A 80 -0.69 -7.27 -8.56
CA SER A 80 -0.98 -8.38 -7.65
C SER A 80 -1.43 -7.85 -6.29
N TYR A 81 -2.40 -8.52 -5.66
CA TYR A 81 -3.08 -8.05 -4.46
C TYR A 81 -2.87 -9.01 -3.30
N GLU A 82 -2.65 -8.48 -2.10
CA GLU A 82 -2.50 -9.27 -0.89
C GLU A 82 -3.36 -8.66 0.22
N ALA A 83 -4.20 -9.51 0.84
CA ALA A 83 -4.98 -9.16 2.01
C ALA A 83 -4.31 -9.70 3.26
N GLY A 84 -4.33 -8.90 4.32
CA GLY A 84 -3.91 -9.33 5.64
C GLY A 84 -2.97 -8.34 6.31
N PRO A 85 -2.54 -8.64 7.54
CA PRO A 85 -1.69 -7.75 8.30
C PRO A 85 -0.31 -7.61 7.65
N GLN A 86 0.04 -6.39 7.23
CA GLN A 86 1.34 -6.05 6.66
C GLN A 86 2.30 -5.61 7.76
N LEU A 87 3.56 -6.05 7.66
CA LEU A 87 4.58 -5.75 8.65
C LEU A 87 5.25 -4.40 8.34
N PHE A 88 5.14 -3.46 9.26
CA PHE A 88 5.84 -2.18 9.21
C PHE A 88 6.91 -2.10 10.29
N PHE A 89 8.01 -1.43 9.98
CA PHE A 89 9.08 -1.14 10.92
C PHE A 89 9.01 0.32 11.35
N THR A 90 9.36 0.58 12.61
CA THR A 90 9.64 1.94 13.02
C THR A 90 10.88 2.47 12.31
N PRO A 91 11.03 3.80 12.13
CA PRO A 91 12.15 4.36 11.36
C PRO A 91 13.54 3.98 11.90
N ASN A 92 13.65 3.69 13.20
CA ASN A 92 14.89 3.25 13.84
C ASN A 92 15.11 1.73 13.77
N LEU A 93 14.20 0.98 13.13
CA LEU A 93 14.20 -0.47 12.99
C LEU A 93 14.21 -1.24 14.32
N LEU A 94 13.92 -0.57 15.45
CA LEU A 94 13.95 -1.19 16.78
C LEU A 94 12.65 -1.94 17.11
N SER A 95 11.57 -1.62 16.40
CA SER A 95 10.28 -2.26 16.60
C SER A 95 9.55 -2.47 15.29
N ARG A 96 8.57 -3.38 15.33
CA ARG A 96 7.71 -3.72 14.22
C ARG A 96 6.27 -3.81 14.68
N PHE A 97 5.34 -3.48 13.82
CA PHE A 97 3.91 -3.56 14.07
C PHE A 97 3.21 -4.07 12.82
N HIS A 98 2.09 -4.77 13.02
CA HIS A 98 1.26 -5.25 11.93
C HIS A 98 0.12 -4.26 11.73
N VAL A 99 -0.17 -3.96 10.46
CA VAL A 99 -1.28 -3.10 10.08
C VAL A 99 -2.18 -3.90 9.16
N SER A 100 -3.44 -4.06 9.55
CA SER A 100 -4.42 -4.72 8.70
C SER A 100 -4.66 -3.86 7.47
N GLY A 101 -4.60 -4.46 6.28
CA GLY A 101 -4.81 -3.70 5.06
C GLY A 101 -4.77 -4.54 3.80
N VAL A 102 -4.77 -3.83 2.68
CA VAL A 102 -4.55 -4.40 1.35
C VAL A 102 -3.25 -3.83 0.80
N ALA A 103 -2.33 -4.72 0.47
CA ALA A 103 -1.14 -4.39 -0.29
C ALA A 103 -1.35 -4.70 -1.77
N VAL A 104 -0.98 -3.75 -2.62
CA VAL A 104 -1.08 -3.84 -4.07
C VAL A 104 0.32 -3.60 -4.64
N ARG A 105 0.88 -4.64 -5.25
CA ARG A 105 2.14 -4.55 -5.99
C ARG A 105 1.82 -4.29 -7.44
N LEU A 106 2.22 -3.12 -7.94
CA LEU A 106 1.96 -2.68 -9.30
C LEU A 106 2.94 -3.32 -10.29
N ALA A 107 2.57 -3.36 -11.58
CA ALA A 107 3.40 -3.95 -12.63
C ALA A 107 4.78 -3.29 -12.77
N ASN A 108 4.88 -1.99 -12.47
CA ASN A 108 6.13 -1.23 -12.43
C ASN A 108 6.95 -1.44 -11.15
N ARG A 109 6.55 -2.41 -10.31
CA ARG A 109 7.16 -2.77 -9.01
C ARG A 109 6.95 -1.75 -7.90
N ASP A 110 6.14 -0.73 -8.13
CA ASP A 110 5.70 0.17 -7.07
C ASP A 110 4.70 -0.54 -6.15
N TRP A 111 4.51 0.04 -4.97
CA TRP A 111 3.61 -0.49 -3.96
C TRP A 111 2.58 0.57 -3.58
N LEU A 112 1.32 0.15 -3.54
CA LEU A 112 0.24 0.86 -2.89
C LEU A 112 -0.22 0.02 -1.70
N PHE A 113 -0.27 0.62 -0.52
CA PHE A 113 -0.87 0.02 0.67
C PHE A 113 -2.06 0.86 1.11
N LEU A 114 -3.15 0.19 1.45
CA LEU A 114 -4.41 0.78 1.91
C LEU A 114 -4.82 0.13 3.24
N SER A 115 -5.23 0.94 4.22
CA SER A 115 -5.69 0.46 5.51
C SER A 115 -6.88 1.28 6.02
N ASP A 116 -7.81 0.62 6.70
CA ASP A 116 -8.91 1.24 7.44
C ASP A 116 -8.48 1.75 8.82
N GLU A 117 -7.35 1.27 9.33
CA GLU A 117 -6.71 1.80 10.51
C GLU A 117 -5.91 3.04 10.13
N SER A 118 -6.24 4.18 10.74
CA SER A 118 -5.32 5.32 10.72
C SER A 118 -4.03 4.86 11.40
N LEU A 119 -2.95 4.69 10.62
CA LEU A 119 -1.62 4.41 11.15
C LEU A 119 -1.37 5.31 12.37
N PRO A 120 -1.02 4.75 13.54
CA PRO A 120 -0.88 5.56 14.74
C PRO A 120 0.13 6.70 14.48
N PRO A 121 -0.19 7.95 14.86
CA PRO A 121 0.66 9.12 14.58
C PRO A 121 2.10 8.96 15.09
N LEU A 122 2.33 8.09 16.08
CA LEU A 122 3.64 7.73 16.65
C LEU A 122 4.68 7.28 15.61
N GLY A 123 4.28 6.71 14.47
CA GLY A 123 5.20 6.31 13.41
C GLY A 123 5.54 7.41 12.40
N MET A 124 4.64 8.37 12.19
CA MET A 124 4.69 9.34 11.09
C MET A 124 5.22 10.72 11.52
N GLU A 125 4.86 11.20 12.72
CA GLU A 125 5.34 12.50 13.23
C GLU A 125 6.87 12.53 13.37
N THR A 126 7.46 11.41 13.79
CA THR A 126 8.92 11.28 13.94
C THR A 126 9.67 11.29 12.60
N LEU A 127 9.00 10.88 11.52
CA LEU A 127 9.57 10.76 10.17
C LEU A 127 9.62 12.12 9.47
N ILE A 128 8.55 12.92 9.58
CA ILE A 128 8.48 14.28 9.04
C ILE A 128 9.48 15.19 9.77
N ARG A 129 9.53 15.12 11.10
CA ARG A 129 10.39 16.00 11.92
C ARG A 129 11.90 15.79 11.73
N ARG A 130 12.33 14.65 11.17
CA ARG A 130 13.74 14.33 10.91
C ARG A 130 14.17 14.52 9.45
N LEU A 131 13.24 14.72 8.53
CA LEU A 131 13.54 15.12 7.16
C LEU A 131 13.68 16.65 7.02
N GLU A 132 13.19 17.40 8.01
CA GLU A 132 13.29 18.86 8.11
C GLU A 132 14.48 19.34 8.97
N SER A 133 15.29 18.42 9.53
CA SER A 133 16.47 18.71 10.36
C SER A 133 17.76 18.21 9.73
#